data_AF-A0A7J0CJ09-F1
#
_entry.id   AF-A0A7J0CJ09-F1
#
_cell.length_a   1.000
_cell.length_b   1.000
_cell.length_c   1.000
_cell.angle_alpha   90.00
_cell.angle_beta   90.00
_cell.angle_gamma   90.00
#
_symmetry.space_group_name_H-M   'P 1'
#
loop_
_entity.id
_entity.type
_entity.pdbx_description
1 polymer ?
#
loop_
_entity_poly.entity_id
_entity_poly.type
_entity_poly.pdbx_seq_one_letter_code
_entity_poly.pdbx_strand_id
1 'polypeptide(L)' 'MSDAERARACDRFWRGPGALAGEGSGLGLAIAASLARANNGSILLQEAAGGGLHAEARLMAWPQAANHRPACC' A
#
# COMPACT_ATOMS: atom_id res chain seq x y z
N MET A 1 -12.44 1.02 -11.58
CA MET A 1 -11.21 1.82 -11.76
C MET A 1 -10.39 1.17 -12.85
N SER A 2 -10.08 1.86 -13.93
CA SER A 2 -9.18 1.36 -14.98
C SER A 2 -7.75 1.16 -14.46
N ASP A 3 -6.93 0.39 -15.19
CA ASP A 3 -5.50 0.21 -14.87
C ASP A 3 -4.73 1.55 -14.84
N ALA A 4 -5.07 2.48 -15.74
CA ALA A 4 -4.48 3.81 -15.76
C ALA A 4 -4.82 4.62 -14.50
N GLU A 5 -6.05 4.48 -13.99
CA GLU A 5 -6.46 5.11 -12.73
C GLU A 5 -5.76 4.49 -11.53
N ARG A 6 -5.54 3.17 -11.52
CA ARG A 6 -4.80 2.47 -10.46
C ARG A 6 -3.34 2.90 -10.40
N ALA A 7 -2.69 3.06 -11.55
CA ALA A 7 -1.31 3.55 -11.62
C ALA A 7 -1.19 4.97 -11.05
N ARG A 8 -2.14 5.84 -11.39
CA ARG A 8 -2.19 7.22 -10.91
C ARG A 8 -2.62 7.34 -9.45
N ALA A 9 -3.30 6.34 -8.87
CA ALA A 9 -3.71 6.36 -7.47
C ALA A 9 -2.55 6.41 -6.47
N CYS A 10 -1.36 5.97 -6.89
CA CYS A 10 -0.14 6.12 -6.11
C CYS A 10 0.46 7.54 -6.16
N ASP A 11 -0.05 8.41 -7.04
CA ASP A 11 0.41 9.80 -7.13
C ASP A 11 -0.17 10.63 -5.98
N ARG A 12 0.65 11.57 -5.51
CA ARG A 12 0.26 12.50 -4.46
C ARG A 12 -0.92 13.35 -4.95
N PHE A 13 -1.97 13.45 -4.14
CA PHE A 13 -3.18 14.23 -4.42
C PHE A 13 -4.04 13.72 -5.59
N TRP A 14 -3.76 12.53 -6.12
CA TRP A 14 -4.62 11.94 -7.12
C TRP A 14 -5.97 11.49 -6.53
N ARG A 15 -7.03 11.63 -7.32
CA ARG A 15 -8.41 11.30 -6.95
C ARG A 15 -9.07 10.51 -8.08
N GLY A 16 -9.75 9.43 -7.72
CA GLY A 16 -10.52 8.65 -8.68
C GLY A 16 -11.82 9.36 -9.08
N PRO A 17 -12.31 9.19 -10.31
CA PRO A 17 -13.63 9.66 -10.70
C PRO A 17 -14.68 8.91 -9.87
N GLY A 18 -15.39 9.64 -9.00
CA GLY A 18 -16.35 9.07 -8.05
C GLY A 18 -15.97 9.20 -6.57
N ALA A 19 -14.79 9.76 -6.24
CA ALA A 19 -14.49 10.13 -4.86
C ALA A 19 -15.47 11.22 -4.40
N LEU A 20 -16.21 10.97 -3.31
CA LEU A 20 -17.11 11.93 -2.68
C LEU A 20 -16.35 13.24 -2.39
N ALA A 21 -16.91 14.35 -2.87
CA ALA A 21 -16.32 15.68 -2.69
C ALA A 21 -16.22 16.01 -1.19
N GLY A 22 -15.02 15.85 -0.61
CA GLY A 22 -14.73 16.24 0.78
C GLY A 22 -14.06 15.17 1.63
N GLU A 23 -14.07 13.90 1.24
CA GLU A 23 -13.44 12.83 2.02
C GLU A 23 -12.04 12.46 1.49
N GLY A 24 -11.02 12.69 2.31
CA GLY A 24 -9.65 12.26 2.06
C GLY A 24 -8.79 13.24 1.25
N SER A 25 -7.56 13.45 1.69
CA SER A 25 -6.57 14.32 1.03
C SER A 25 -5.90 13.71 -0.21
N GLY A 26 -6.21 12.45 -0.55
CA GLY A 26 -5.51 11.72 -1.61
C GLY A 26 -4.03 11.47 -1.29
N LEU A 27 -3.66 11.49 0.01
CA LEU A 27 -2.28 11.33 0.46
C LEU A 27 -1.96 9.94 0.99
N GLY A 28 -2.95 9.21 1.51
CA GLY A 28 -2.71 7.94 2.22
C GLY A 28 -1.91 6.94 1.38
N LEU A 29 -2.31 6.74 0.11
CA LEU A 29 -1.66 5.79 -0.79
C LEU A 29 -0.29 6.28 -1.26
N ALA A 30 -0.12 7.58 -1.47
CA ALA A 30 1.17 8.17 -1.82
C ALA A 30 2.19 8.04 -0.67
N ILE A 31 1.75 8.20 0.58
CA ILE A 31 2.57 7.98 1.78
C ILE A 31 2.93 6.50 1.90
N ALA A 32 1.96 5.60 1.77
CA ALA A 32 2.20 4.15 1.82
C ALA A 32 3.20 3.72 0.73
N ALA A 33 3.05 4.22 -0.50
CA ALA A 33 3.96 3.93 -1.60
C ALA A 33 5.37 4.46 -1.33
N SER A 34 5.49 5.64 -0.72
CA SER A 34 6.77 6.22 -0.31
C SER A 34 7.45 5.38 0.77
N LEU A 35 6.68 4.94 1.78
CA LEU A 35 7.17 4.07 2.85
C LEU A 35 7.60 2.70 2.31
N ALA A 36 6.81 2.09 1.44
CA ALA A 36 7.15 0.81 0.83
C ALA A 36 8.47 0.92 0.05
N ARG A 37 8.63 1.94 -0.78
CA ARG A 37 9.89 2.18 -1.52
C ARG A 37 11.07 2.42 -0.60
N ALA A 38 10.89 3.17 0.50
CA ALA A 38 11.94 3.39 1.50
C ALA A 38 12.39 2.09 2.18
N ASN A 39 11.53 1.07 2.22
CA ASN A 39 11.84 -0.26 2.75
C ASN A 39 12.22 -1.27 1.63
N ASN A 40 12.65 -0.79 0.46
CA ASN A 40 12.96 -1.61 -0.73
C ASN A 40 11.77 -2.48 -1.23
N GLY A 41 10.55 -2.13 -0.82
CA GLY A 41 9.32 -2.79 -1.24
C GLY A 41 8.54 -2.03 -2.32
N SER A 42 7.32 -2.50 -2.58
CA SER A 42 6.42 -1.94 -3.59
C SER A 42 4.96 -2.05 -3.18
N ILE A 43 4.09 -1.27 -3.82
CA ILE A 43 2.63 -1.38 -3.68
C ILE A 43 2.03 -1.70 -5.05
N LEU A 44 1.14 -2.69 -5.11
CA LEU A 44 0.32 -3.03 -6.26
C LEU A 44 -1.14 -2.69 -6.00
N LEU A 45 -1.82 -2.20 -7.02
CA LEU A 45 -3.25 -1.91 -7.01
C LEU A 45 -3.89 -2.67 -8.17
N GLN A 46 -4.74 -3.63 -7.86
CA GLN A 46 -5.38 -4.51 -8.82
C GLN A 46 -6.89 -4.61 -8.53
N GLU A 47 -7.65 -5.12 -9.48
CA GLU A 47 -9.06 -5.43 -9.26
C GLU A 47 -9.18 -6.68 -8.40
N ALA A 48 -10.03 -6.61 -7.37
CA ALA A 48 -10.34 -7.78 -6.57
C ALA A 48 -11.29 -8.71 -7.35
N ALA A 49 -11.12 -10.03 -7.19
CA ALA A 49 -11.95 -11.04 -7.85
C ALA A 49 -13.46 -10.94 -7.54
N GLY A 50 -13.83 -10.27 -6.44
CA GLY A 50 -15.21 -9.99 -6.04
C GLY A 50 -15.70 -8.57 -6.37
N GLY A 51 -14.93 -7.80 -7.14
CA GLY A 51 -15.17 -6.37 -7.37
C GLY A 51 -14.52 -5.49 -6.29
N GLY A 52 -14.30 -4.21 -6.64
CA GLY A 52 -13.60 -3.25 -5.79
C GLY A 52 -12.08 -3.26 -5.99
N LEU A 53 -11.35 -2.71 -5.02
CA LEU A 53 -9.91 -2.47 -5.10
C LEU A 53 -9.16 -3.47 -4.21
N HIS A 54 -8.21 -4.20 -4.79
CA HIS A 54 -7.21 -4.96 -4.06
C HIS A 54 -5.92 -4.14 -4.00
N ALA A 55 -5.48 -3.79 -2.79
CA ALA A 55 -4.22 -3.11 -2.55
C ALA A 55 -3.25 -4.08 -1.85
N GLU A 56 -2.11 -4.36 -2.49
CA GLU A 56 -1.08 -5.26 -1.98
C GLU A 56 0.20 -4.47 -1.69
N ALA A 57 0.79 -4.62 -0.50
CA ALA A 57 2.10 -4.08 -0.18
C ALA A 57 3.12 -5.22 -0.05
N ARG A 58 4.14 -5.21 -0.90
CA ARG A 58 5.24 -6.17 -0.86
C ARG A 58 6.42 -5.53 -0.17
N LEU A 59 6.87 -6.15 0.92
CA LEU A 59 8.02 -5.70 1.70
C LEU A 59 9.03 -6.84 1.82
N MET A 60 10.29 -6.49 1.97
CA MET A 60 11.34 -7.44 2.32
C MET A 60 11.00 -8.02 3.69
N ALA A 61 11.02 -9.35 3.81
CA ALA A 61 10.96 -9.95 5.13
C ALA A 61 12.21 -9.53 5.90
N TRP A 62 12.04 -8.77 6.98
CA TRP A 62 13.13 -8.59 7.92
C TRP A 62 13.39 -9.95 8.57
N PRO A 63 14.64 -10.46 8.57
CA PRO A 63 14.95 -11.67 9.30
C PRO A 63 14.67 -11.39 10.78
N GLN A 64 13.58 -11.95 11.28
CA GLN A 64 13.29 -11.94 12.71
C GLN A 64 14.48 -12.63 13.37
N ALA A 65 15.36 -11.85 14.02
CA ALA A 65 16.40 -12.41 14.86
C ALA A 65 15.68 -13.33 15.84
N ALA A 66 15.98 -14.63 15.75
CA ALA A 66 15.32 -15.69 16.50
C ALA A 66 14.96 -15.19 17.90
N ASN A 67 13.65 -15.11 18.16
CA ASN A 67 13.11 -14.55 19.38
C ASN A 67 13.83 -15.20 20.57
N HIS A 68 14.50 -14.35 21.32
CA HIS A 68 15.43 -14.69 22.38
C HIS A 68 14.56 -15.21 23.52
N ARG A 69 14.37 -16.52 23.60
CA ARG A 69 13.94 -17.15 24.84
C ARG A 69 15.13 -17.03 25.79
N PRO A 70 15.06 -16.28 26.91
CA PRO A 70 16.05 -16.51 27.96
C PRO A 70 15.87 -17.98 28.37
N ALA A 71 16.95 -18.75 28.28
CA ALA A 71 16.98 -20.06 28.90
C ALA A 71 16.84 -19.83 30.41
N CYS A 72 15.67 -20.13 30.98
CA CYS A 72 15.51 -20.21 32.42
C CYS A 72 16.22 -21.48 32.89
N CYS A 73 17.24 -21.31 33.73
CA CYS A 73 17.81 -22.33 34.61
C CYS A 73 17.03 -22.38 35.92
#